data_AF-M5PTZ1-F1
#
_entry.id   AF-M5PTZ1-F1
#
_cell.length_a   1.000
_cell.length_b   1.000
_cell.length_c   1.000
_cell.angle_alpha   90.00
_cell.angle_beta   90.00
_cell.angle_gamma   90.00
#
_symmetry.space_group_name_H-M   'P 1'
#
loop_
_entity.id
_entity.type
_entity.pdbx_description
1 polymer ?
#
loop_
_entity_poly.entity_id
_entity_poly.type
_entity_poly.pdbx_seq_one_letter_code
_entity_poly.pdbx_strand_id
1 'polypeptide(L)'
;MRKLLATGLVALSMLAMGAGVAQARDQIRIVGSSTVYPFASYVTEEFGSTTKFKTPVIESTGSGGGFKLFTEGMGDNTPDITNASRRMKGSEFERAQQNGTGDIVEAIIGFDGIAFAQNKSNPAMNLTLEELTLAVAAEVPQNGKLVPNPYKNWNQINSKLPARPIVVYGPPTSSGTRDAFEELVMEHTSTKGGLKDGYGGKYTKIRQDGVYIEAGENDNLIVQRLAQDKNAFGIFGYSFLEENQDRIQGASINGVEPKPEAISSGKYPISRSLYFYIKKAHIGKVPGIKEYADLFMSEKMIGPKGLLKRIGLIPLPDDMRKKAQKQVVGLVPLKQGDLK
;
A
#
# COMPACT_ATOMS: atom_id res chain seq x y z
N MET A 1 -16.58 43.70 82.69
CA MET A 1 -17.01 43.58 81.28
C MET A 1 -16.30 44.62 80.44
N ARG A 2 -15.22 44.23 79.74
CA ARG A 2 -14.61 44.99 78.64
C ARG A 2 -13.79 44.01 77.79
N LYS A 3 -14.01 44.15 76.48
CA LYS A 3 -13.46 43.50 75.29
C LYS A 3 -12.02 42.96 75.39
N LEU A 4 -11.75 41.86 74.68
CA LEU A 4 -10.61 41.73 73.76
C LEU A 4 -10.89 40.61 72.73
N LEU A 5 -10.98 41.03 71.47
CA LEU A 5 -11.08 40.20 70.27
C LEU A 5 -9.71 39.59 69.97
N ALA A 6 -9.66 38.27 69.76
CA ALA A 6 -8.54 37.60 69.09
C ALA A 6 -8.93 37.38 67.62
N THR A 7 -8.40 38.22 66.74
CA THR A 7 -8.49 38.06 65.28
C THR A 7 -7.49 37.01 64.82
N GLY A 8 -7.99 35.86 64.37
CA GLY A 8 -7.20 34.86 63.68
C GLY A 8 -6.87 35.30 62.25
N LEU A 9 -5.58 35.35 61.91
CA LEU A 9 -5.11 35.37 60.53
C LEU A 9 -5.42 34.02 59.88
N VAL A 10 -6.28 33.99 58.85
CA VAL A 10 -6.34 32.88 57.90
C VAL A 10 -5.69 33.39 56.61
N ALA A 11 -4.47 32.91 56.36
CA ALA A 11 -3.79 33.12 55.09
C ALA A 11 -4.47 32.25 54.02
N LEU A 12 -5.09 32.91 53.04
CA LEU A 12 -5.68 32.24 51.87
C LEU A 12 -4.56 32.03 50.83
N SER A 13 -3.92 30.87 50.85
CA SER A 13 -3.00 30.44 49.80
C SER A 13 -3.79 30.06 48.55
N MET A 14 -3.84 30.96 47.55
CA MET A 14 -4.31 30.65 46.21
C MET A 14 -3.36 29.63 45.55
N LEU A 15 -3.77 28.36 45.52
CA LEU A 15 -3.23 27.37 44.61
C LEU A 15 -3.62 27.74 43.18
N ALA A 16 -2.71 28.41 42.47
CA ALA A 16 -2.77 28.49 41.02
C ALA A 16 -2.53 27.08 40.46
N MET A 17 -3.59 26.32 40.22
CA MET A 17 -3.56 25.14 39.38
C MET A 17 -3.21 25.60 37.96
N GLY A 18 -1.92 25.53 37.62
CA GLY A 18 -1.47 25.64 36.25
C GLY A 18 -2.13 24.53 35.44
N ALA A 19 -3.13 24.90 34.64
CA ALA A 19 -3.59 24.07 33.55
C ALA A 19 -2.39 23.89 32.61
N GLY A 20 -1.72 22.74 32.71
CA GLY A 20 -0.71 22.33 31.74
C GLY A 20 -1.39 22.30 30.38
N VAL A 21 -1.08 23.26 29.51
CA VAL A 21 -1.47 23.23 28.11
C VAL A 21 -0.88 21.94 27.57
N ALA A 22 -1.72 20.95 27.28
CA ALA A 22 -1.30 19.74 26.59
C ALA A 22 -0.64 20.20 25.28
N GLN A 23 0.69 20.12 25.21
CA GLN A 23 1.41 20.47 24.00
C GLN A 23 1.08 19.40 22.97
N ALA A 24 0.35 19.80 21.93
CA ALA A 24 0.17 18.97 20.76
C ALA A 24 1.55 18.57 20.24
N ARG A 25 1.69 17.29 19.85
CA ARG A 25 2.95 16.79 19.29
C ARG A 25 3.35 17.58 18.05
N ASP A 26 4.65 17.81 17.90
CA ASP A 26 5.23 18.68 16.86
C ASP A 26 5.75 17.91 15.63
N GLN A 27 5.41 16.63 15.53
CA GLN A 27 5.86 15.73 14.47
C GLN A 27 4.69 14.88 13.98
N ILE A 28 4.53 14.80 12.65
CA ILE A 28 3.51 14.00 11.98
C ILE A 28 3.81 12.50 12.16
N ARG A 29 2.78 11.70 12.38
CA ARG A 29 2.83 10.24 12.49
C ARG A 29 1.99 9.60 11.40
N ILE A 30 2.61 8.71 10.64
CA ILE A 30 2.05 8.04 9.47
C ILE A 30 2.15 6.54 9.65
N VAL A 31 1.07 5.81 9.40
CA VAL A 31 1.06 4.34 9.43
C VAL A 31 0.41 3.75 8.18
N GLY A 32 0.63 2.47 7.89
CA GLY A 32 -0.27 1.71 7.01
C GLY A 32 0.44 0.89 5.95
N SER A 33 -0.02 0.98 4.71
CA SER A 33 0.41 0.11 3.61
C SER A 33 1.92 0.06 3.41
N SER A 34 2.48 -1.16 3.40
CA SER A 34 3.87 -1.45 3.04
C SER A 34 4.21 -1.09 1.59
N THR A 35 3.21 -1.08 0.72
CA THR A 35 3.40 -0.68 -0.68
C THR A 35 3.45 0.82 -0.85
N VAL A 36 2.61 1.55 -0.11
CA VAL A 36 2.69 3.01 -0.15
C VAL A 36 3.91 3.51 0.62
N TYR A 37 4.43 2.71 1.57
CA TYR A 37 5.59 3.03 2.40
C TYR A 37 6.77 3.63 1.63
N PRO A 38 7.35 3.01 0.58
CA PRO A 38 8.48 3.60 -0.15
C PRO A 38 8.16 4.98 -0.75
N PHE A 39 6.95 5.18 -1.29
CA PHE A 39 6.53 6.47 -1.83
C PHE A 39 6.37 7.53 -0.74
N ALA A 40 5.69 7.17 0.34
CA ALA A 40 5.48 8.07 1.47
C ALA A 40 6.81 8.41 2.15
N SER A 41 7.71 7.43 2.37
CA SER A 41 9.06 7.66 2.90
C SER A 41 9.87 8.64 2.05
N TYR A 42 9.78 8.54 0.72
CA TYR A 42 10.40 9.52 -0.17
C TYR A 42 9.85 10.94 0.08
N VAL A 43 8.54 11.07 0.22
CA VAL A 43 7.89 12.37 0.48
C VAL A 43 8.22 12.88 1.89
N THR A 44 8.31 12.01 2.92
CA THR A 44 8.67 12.43 4.27
C THR A 44 10.09 12.98 4.33
N GLU A 45 11.04 12.34 3.66
CA GLU A 45 12.43 12.80 3.57
C GLU A 45 12.54 14.12 2.80
N GLU A 46 11.88 14.24 1.65
CA GLU A 46 11.83 15.51 0.92
C GLU A 46 11.20 16.61 1.78
N PHE A 47 10.11 16.29 2.49
CA PHE A 47 9.41 17.23 3.36
C PHE A 47 10.31 17.76 4.48
N GLY A 48 11.02 16.88 5.18
CA GLY A 48 11.96 17.26 6.23
C GLY A 48 13.17 18.04 5.69
N SER A 49 13.60 17.73 4.46
CA SER A 49 14.76 18.37 3.83
C SER A 49 14.46 19.74 3.21
N THR A 50 13.21 19.99 2.80
CA THR A 50 12.84 21.19 2.02
C THR A 50 11.91 22.15 2.75
N THR A 51 11.47 21.79 3.96
CA THR A 51 10.58 22.63 4.77
C THR A 51 11.16 22.91 6.15
N LYS A 52 10.46 23.73 6.94
CA LYS A 52 10.80 24.01 8.34
C LYS A 52 10.26 22.98 9.34
N PHE A 53 9.47 22.00 8.86
CA PHE A 53 8.80 21.02 9.71
C PHE A 53 9.69 19.81 9.95
N LYS A 54 9.49 19.11 11.06
CA LYS A 54 10.19 17.85 11.33
C LYS A 54 9.81 16.79 10.29
N THR A 55 10.78 15.96 9.91
CA THR A 55 10.53 14.75 9.11
C THR A 55 9.45 13.89 9.79
N PRO A 56 8.34 13.55 9.12
CA PRO A 56 7.31 12.68 9.68
C PRO A 56 7.87 11.31 10.07
N VAL A 57 7.34 10.72 11.15
CA VAL A 57 7.62 9.32 11.48
C VAL A 57 6.64 8.45 10.70
N ILE A 58 7.16 7.48 9.97
CA ILE A 58 6.38 6.56 9.16
C ILE A 58 6.64 5.11 9.56
N GLU A 59 5.57 4.33 9.70
CA GLU A 59 5.65 2.90 10.02
C GLU A 59 4.77 2.07 9.06
N SER A 60 5.30 0.93 8.62
CA SER A 60 4.53 -0.04 7.84
C SER A 60 3.74 -0.96 8.78
N THR A 61 2.41 -0.94 8.68
CA THR A 61 1.48 -1.74 9.49
C THR A 61 0.44 -2.49 8.66
N GLY A 62 0.56 -2.43 7.33
CA GLY A 62 -0.44 -2.90 6.38
C GLY A 62 -1.68 -1.99 6.32
N SER A 63 -2.41 -1.97 5.20
CA SER A 63 -3.57 -1.06 5.03
C SER A 63 -4.63 -1.26 6.12
N GLY A 64 -4.98 -2.51 6.45
CA GLY A 64 -5.98 -2.81 7.48
C GLY A 64 -5.52 -2.46 8.90
N GLY A 65 -4.26 -2.73 9.23
CA GLY A 65 -3.67 -2.34 10.52
C GLY A 65 -3.56 -0.83 10.66
N GLY A 66 -3.14 -0.14 9.60
CA GLY A 66 -3.10 1.31 9.52
C GLY A 66 -4.46 1.96 9.76
N PHE A 67 -5.51 1.50 9.07
CA PHE A 67 -6.87 1.99 9.33
C PHE A 67 -7.35 1.71 10.75
N LYS A 68 -6.97 0.57 11.36
CA LYS A 68 -7.33 0.30 12.74
C LYS A 68 -6.74 1.36 13.67
N LEU A 69 -5.42 1.54 13.64
CA LEU A 69 -4.70 2.54 14.45
C LEU A 69 -5.17 3.98 14.19
N PHE A 70 -5.37 4.32 12.91
CA PHE A 70 -5.81 5.65 12.50
C PHE A 70 -7.21 6.00 13.02
N THR A 71 -8.12 5.01 13.08
CA THR A 71 -9.52 5.22 13.50
C THR A 71 -9.76 5.00 14.99
N GLU A 72 -8.74 4.71 15.81
CA GLU A 72 -8.88 4.43 17.26
C GLU A 72 -9.33 5.66 18.08
N GLY A 73 -9.17 6.87 17.55
CA GLY A 73 -9.61 8.10 18.21
C GLY A 73 -8.84 9.33 17.75
N MET A 74 -9.06 10.45 18.44
CA MET A 74 -8.42 11.75 18.15
C MET A 74 -7.18 12.04 19.02
N GLY A 75 -6.85 11.18 19.98
CA GLY A 75 -5.76 11.41 20.93
C GLY A 75 -4.39 11.51 20.25
N ASP A 76 -3.44 12.15 20.94
CA ASP A 76 -2.07 12.38 20.42
C ASP A 76 -1.29 11.08 20.17
N ASN A 77 -1.73 9.98 20.78
CA ASN A 77 -1.22 8.62 20.56
C ASN A 77 -1.70 7.98 19.26
N THR A 78 -2.64 8.59 18.53
CA THR A 78 -3.14 8.08 17.26
C THR A 78 -2.41 8.72 16.06
N PRO A 79 -2.23 7.99 14.94
CA PRO A 79 -1.64 8.54 13.71
C PRO A 79 -2.48 9.69 13.12
N ASP A 80 -1.80 10.64 12.45
CA ASP A 80 -2.46 11.73 11.69
C ASP A 80 -2.89 11.28 10.30
N ILE A 81 -2.09 10.40 9.72
CA ILE A 81 -2.21 9.95 8.34
C ILE A 81 -2.14 8.43 8.32
N THR A 82 -2.97 7.81 7.48
CA THR A 82 -2.76 6.41 7.11
C THR A 82 -2.64 6.22 5.61
N ASN A 83 -1.62 5.48 5.21
CA ASN A 83 -1.38 5.04 3.85
C ASN A 83 -2.17 3.76 3.55
N ALA A 84 -2.75 3.63 2.37
CA ALA A 84 -3.48 2.44 1.97
C ALA A 84 -3.27 2.06 0.50
N SER A 85 -3.11 0.77 0.25
CA SER A 85 -3.02 0.16 -1.09
C SER A 85 -4.39 -0.28 -1.64
N ARG A 86 -5.47 0.22 -1.03
CA ARG A 86 -6.85 0.06 -1.46
C ARG A 86 -7.65 1.21 -0.88
N ARG A 87 -8.84 1.43 -1.43
CA ARG A 87 -9.77 2.38 -0.84
C ARG A 87 -10.21 1.94 0.56
N MET A 88 -10.54 2.90 1.43
CA MET A 88 -11.13 2.65 2.74
C MET A 88 -12.44 1.86 2.57
N LYS A 89 -12.66 0.85 3.40
CA LYS A 89 -13.91 0.08 3.40
C LYS A 89 -15.00 0.86 4.15
N GLY A 90 -16.26 0.66 3.78
CA GLY A 90 -17.40 1.24 4.50
C GLY A 90 -17.37 0.93 6.01
N SER A 91 -17.05 -0.30 6.39
CA SER A 91 -16.92 -0.69 7.81
C SER A 91 -15.74 -0.02 8.55
N GLU A 92 -14.69 0.38 7.83
CA GLU A 92 -13.58 1.15 8.42
C GLU A 92 -13.98 2.61 8.63
N PHE A 93 -14.75 3.18 7.70
CA PHE A 93 -15.31 4.53 7.85
C PHE A 93 -16.37 4.59 8.94
N GLU A 94 -17.26 3.61 9.05
CA GLU A 94 -18.24 3.51 10.13
C GLU A 94 -17.56 3.45 11.51
N ARG A 95 -16.48 2.66 11.64
CA ARG A 95 -15.65 2.65 12.84
C ARG A 95 -15.04 4.03 13.12
N ALA A 96 -14.55 4.71 12.08
CA ALA A 96 -14.04 6.07 12.22
C ALA A 96 -15.10 7.02 12.79
N GLN A 97 -16.33 6.96 12.26
CA GLN A 97 -17.45 7.78 12.75
C GLN A 97 -17.79 7.47 14.22
N GLN A 98 -17.88 6.19 14.58
CA GLN A 98 -18.16 5.75 15.96
C GLN A 98 -17.09 6.25 16.94
N ASN A 99 -15.84 6.31 16.51
CA ASN A 99 -14.71 6.76 17.32
C ASN A 99 -14.44 8.28 17.23
N GLY A 100 -15.37 9.06 16.62
CA GLY A 100 -15.24 10.51 16.50
C GLY A 100 -14.14 10.98 15.54
N THR A 101 -13.69 10.11 14.63
CA THR A 101 -12.65 10.38 13.61
C THR A 101 -13.20 10.41 12.19
N GLY A 102 -14.52 10.61 12.02
CA GLY A 102 -15.19 10.54 10.71
C GLY A 102 -14.87 11.65 9.72
N ASP A 103 -14.29 12.78 10.18
CA ASP A 103 -13.81 13.84 9.28
C ASP A 103 -12.45 13.47 8.69
N ILE A 104 -12.48 12.72 7.59
CA ILE A 104 -11.31 12.15 6.93
C ILE A 104 -11.16 12.74 5.54
N VAL A 105 -9.97 13.21 5.19
CA VAL A 105 -9.65 13.60 3.80
C VAL A 105 -9.03 12.40 3.11
N GLU A 106 -9.61 11.97 1.99
CA GLU A 106 -9.08 10.89 1.12
C GLU A 106 -8.21 11.50 0.01
N ALA A 107 -7.03 10.92 -0.20
CA ALA A 107 -6.11 11.31 -1.26
C ALA A 107 -5.73 10.07 -2.08
N ILE A 108 -6.21 9.97 -3.31
CA ILE A 108 -5.67 8.99 -4.27
C ILE A 108 -4.41 9.57 -4.91
N ILE A 109 -3.29 8.83 -4.84
CA ILE A 109 -1.98 9.31 -5.30
C ILE A 109 -1.56 8.73 -6.66
N GLY A 110 -2.15 7.60 -7.05
CA GLY A 110 -1.76 6.88 -8.26
C GLY A 110 -2.19 5.44 -8.21
N PHE A 111 -1.57 4.66 -9.09
CA PHE A 111 -1.76 3.22 -9.18
C PHE A 111 -0.44 2.50 -8.98
N ASP A 112 -0.57 1.24 -8.60
CA ASP A 112 0.47 0.24 -8.57
C ASP A 112 0.02 -0.92 -9.46
N GLY A 113 0.97 -1.51 -10.18
CA GLY A 113 0.73 -2.64 -11.07
C GLY A 113 1.91 -3.58 -10.98
N ILE A 114 1.64 -4.88 -10.80
CA ILE A 114 2.67 -5.89 -10.69
C ILE A 114 2.72 -6.69 -11.99
N ALA A 115 3.86 -6.63 -12.66
CA ALA A 115 4.10 -7.42 -13.85
C ALA A 115 4.52 -8.84 -13.45
N PHE A 116 3.95 -9.82 -14.15
CA PHE A 116 4.51 -11.16 -14.25
C PHE A 116 5.11 -11.29 -15.65
N ALA A 117 6.43 -11.22 -15.75
CA ALA A 117 7.11 -11.04 -17.02
C ALA A 117 8.08 -12.18 -17.33
N GLN A 118 8.44 -12.34 -18.58
CA GLN A 118 9.40 -13.33 -19.06
C GLN A 118 10.30 -12.70 -20.14
N ASN A 119 11.32 -13.44 -20.56
CA ASN A 119 12.15 -13.06 -21.70
C ASN A 119 11.28 -12.80 -22.96
N LYS A 120 11.59 -11.73 -23.72
CA LYS A 120 10.84 -11.34 -24.92
C LYS A 120 10.88 -12.38 -26.04
N SER A 121 11.93 -13.22 -26.09
CA SER A 121 12.05 -14.26 -27.12
C SER A 121 11.09 -15.44 -26.92
N ASN A 122 10.45 -15.55 -25.76
CA ASN A 122 9.48 -16.61 -25.49
C ASN A 122 8.13 -16.35 -26.18
N PRO A 123 7.33 -17.39 -26.49
CA PRO A 123 5.94 -17.20 -26.87
C PRO A 123 5.16 -16.49 -25.76
N ALA A 124 4.25 -15.58 -26.15
CA ALA A 124 3.37 -14.90 -25.21
C ALA A 124 2.56 -15.91 -24.39
N MET A 125 2.36 -15.62 -23.11
CA MET A 125 1.66 -16.49 -22.17
C MET A 125 0.50 -15.73 -21.53
N ASN A 126 -0.65 -16.40 -21.45
CA ASN A 126 -1.82 -15.93 -20.73
C ASN A 126 -2.05 -16.86 -19.55
N LEU A 127 -2.18 -16.30 -18.35
CA LEU A 127 -2.32 -17.04 -17.10
C LEU A 127 -3.54 -16.56 -16.34
N THR A 128 -4.12 -17.43 -15.52
CA THR A 128 -5.08 -16.99 -14.49
C THR A 128 -4.37 -16.67 -13.17
N LEU A 129 -5.07 -15.97 -12.28
CA LEU A 129 -4.57 -15.76 -10.92
C LEU A 129 -4.40 -17.10 -10.19
N GLU A 130 -5.32 -18.04 -10.38
CA GLU A 130 -5.23 -19.37 -9.79
C GLU A 130 -4.00 -20.13 -10.29
N GLU A 131 -3.69 -20.07 -11.58
CA GLU A 131 -2.49 -20.70 -12.13
C GLU A 131 -1.21 -20.09 -11.56
N LEU A 132 -1.17 -18.76 -11.39
CA LEU A 132 -0.06 -18.10 -10.72
C LEU A 132 0.10 -18.55 -9.26
N THR A 133 -1.01 -18.61 -8.50
CA THR A 133 -0.99 -19.10 -7.12
C THR A 133 -0.49 -20.53 -7.05
N LEU A 134 -0.99 -21.42 -7.91
CA LEU A 134 -0.54 -22.82 -7.97
C LEU A 134 0.92 -22.96 -8.39
N ALA A 135 1.49 -22.00 -9.11
CA ALA A 135 2.91 -22.03 -9.46
C ALA A 135 3.82 -21.69 -8.26
N VAL A 136 3.42 -20.72 -7.44
CA VAL A 136 4.29 -20.10 -6.42
C VAL A 136 3.95 -20.46 -4.98
N ALA A 137 2.74 -20.93 -4.67
CA ALA A 137 2.34 -21.29 -3.31
C ALA A 137 3.21 -22.44 -2.75
N ALA A 138 3.52 -22.41 -1.46
CA ALA A 138 4.27 -23.48 -0.79
C ALA A 138 3.48 -24.79 -0.74
N GLU A 139 2.17 -24.69 -0.53
CA GLU A 139 1.24 -25.81 -0.53
C GLU A 139 0.05 -25.51 -1.45
N VAL A 140 -0.50 -26.55 -2.04
CA VAL A 140 -1.67 -26.46 -2.94
C VAL A 140 -2.75 -27.44 -2.50
N PRO A 141 -4.05 -27.11 -2.73
CA PRO A 141 -5.13 -28.03 -2.43
C PRO A 141 -5.14 -29.21 -3.40
N GLN A 142 -5.05 -30.43 -2.88
CA GLN A 142 -5.25 -31.67 -3.61
C GLN A 142 -6.06 -32.66 -2.77
N ASN A 143 -7.12 -33.22 -3.35
CA ASN A 143 -7.98 -34.21 -2.70
C ASN A 143 -8.47 -33.78 -1.31
N GLY A 144 -8.85 -32.51 -1.17
CA GLY A 144 -9.37 -31.93 0.08
C GLY A 144 -8.32 -31.66 1.17
N LYS A 145 -7.02 -31.71 0.83
CA LYS A 145 -5.92 -31.41 1.75
C LYS A 145 -4.93 -30.45 1.11
N LEU A 146 -4.27 -29.63 1.93
CA LEU A 146 -3.07 -28.91 1.49
C LEU A 146 -1.88 -29.87 1.50
N VAL A 147 -1.16 -29.93 0.38
CA VAL A 147 0.06 -30.73 0.22
C VAL A 147 1.19 -29.84 -0.29
N PRO A 148 2.47 -30.18 0.00
CA PRO A 148 3.60 -29.46 -0.59
C PRO A 148 3.47 -29.37 -2.10
N ASN A 149 3.71 -28.19 -2.65
CA ASN A 149 3.45 -27.91 -4.06
C ASN A 149 4.25 -28.83 -5.01
N PRO A 150 3.58 -29.76 -5.72
CA PRO A 150 4.26 -30.75 -6.54
C PRO A 150 4.60 -30.23 -7.94
N TYR A 151 4.04 -29.08 -8.34
CA TYR A 151 4.18 -28.58 -9.70
C TYR A 151 5.60 -28.04 -9.94
N LYS A 152 6.26 -28.57 -10.96
CA LYS A 152 7.59 -28.18 -11.45
C LYS A 152 7.56 -27.66 -12.88
N ASN A 153 6.50 -27.93 -13.63
CA ASN A 153 6.30 -27.43 -15.00
C ASN A 153 4.90 -26.84 -15.17
N TRP A 154 4.76 -25.85 -16.05
CA TRP A 154 3.49 -25.13 -16.26
C TRP A 154 2.36 -26.05 -16.75
N ASN A 155 2.67 -27.01 -17.63
CA ASN A 155 1.69 -27.98 -18.13
C ASN A 155 1.12 -28.91 -17.05
N GLN A 156 1.75 -29.01 -15.87
CA GLN A 156 1.23 -29.79 -14.75
C GLN A 156 0.13 -29.04 -13.98
N ILE A 157 0.11 -27.70 -14.07
CA ILE A 157 -0.95 -26.85 -13.51
C ILE A 157 -2.15 -26.84 -14.47
N ASN A 158 -1.87 -26.65 -15.76
CA ASN A 158 -2.88 -26.68 -16.82
C ASN A 158 -2.26 -27.27 -18.09
N SER A 159 -2.80 -28.36 -18.61
CA SER A 159 -2.27 -29.10 -19.76
C SER A 159 -2.18 -28.30 -21.06
N LYS A 160 -2.87 -27.14 -21.15
CA LYS A 160 -2.77 -26.20 -22.28
C LYS A 160 -1.56 -25.27 -22.20
N LEU A 161 -0.91 -25.18 -21.05
CA LEU A 161 0.31 -24.39 -20.87
C LEU A 161 1.54 -25.17 -21.38
N PRO A 162 2.64 -24.49 -21.72
CA PRO A 162 3.83 -25.16 -22.25
C PRO A 162 4.47 -26.12 -21.23
N ALA A 163 5.12 -27.17 -21.74
CA ALA A 163 5.98 -28.07 -20.95
C ALA A 163 7.32 -27.39 -20.59
N ARG A 164 7.23 -26.22 -19.96
CA ARG A 164 8.36 -25.41 -19.50
C ARG A 164 8.50 -25.50 -17.99
N PRO A 165 9.72 -25.58 -17.43
CA PRO A 165 9.94 -25.49 -16.00
C PRO A 165 9.34 -24.22 -15.39
N ILE A 166 8.84 -24.33 -14.16
CA ILE A 166 8.45 -23.17 -13.36
C ILE A 166 9.71 -22.68 -12.65
N VAL A 167 10.19 -21.51 -13.06
CA VAL A 167 11.25 -20.76 -12.38
C VAL A 167 10.76 -19.33 -12.26
N VAL A 168 10.76 -18.78 -11.07
CA VAL A 168 10.26 -17.43 -10.78
C VAL A 168 11.29 -16.66 -9.99
N TYR A 169 11.83 -15.60 -10.57
CA TYR A 169 12.56 -14.59 -9.82
C TYR A 169 11.57 -13.61 -9.20
N GLY A 170 11.78 -13.26 -7.94
CA GLY A 170 10.89 -12.30 -7.30
C GLY A 170 11.55 -11.55 -6.15
N PRO A 171 10.88 -10.51 -5.67
CA PRO A 171 11.35 -9.74 -4.53
C PRO A 171 11.32 -10.57 -3.23
N PRO A 172 12.11 -10.17 -2.21
CA PRO A 172 12.11 -10.79 -0.89
C PRO A 172 10.87 -10.40 -0.07
N THR A 173 10.69 -11.02 1.09
CA THR A 173 9.54 -10.78 2.01
C THR A 173 9.45 -9.35 2.56
N SER A 174 10.53 -8.56 2.48
CA SER A 174 10.56 -7.16 2.92
C SER A 174 10.05 -6.17 1.88
N SER A 175 9.76 -6.64 0.65
CA SER A 175 9.39 -5.78 -0.48
C SER A 175 7.89 -5.50 -0.56
N GLY A 176 7.53 -4.23 -0.81
CA GLY A 176 6.14 -3.84 -1.07
C GLY A 176 5.55 -4.46 -2.35
N THR A 177 6.39 -4.80 -3.34
CA THR A 177 6.02 -5.56 -4.55
C THR A 177 5.65 -7.00 -4.18
N ARG A 178 6.39 -7.60 -3.24
CA ARG A 178 6.09 -8.94 -2.74
C ARG A 178 4.74 -8.97 -2.03
N ASP A 179 4.52 -8.01 -1.13
CA ASP A 179 3.25 -7.85 -0.42
C ASP A 179 2.08 -7.64 -1.40
N ALA A 180 2.30 -6.84 -2.45
CA ALA A 180 1.33 -6.63 -3.52
C ALA A 180 0.89 -7.94 -4.18
N PHE A 181 1.86 -8.76 -4.56
CA PHE A 181 1.63 -10.01 -5.24
C PHE A 181 0.93 -11.02 -4.32
N GLU A 182 1.36 -11.12 -3.06
CA GLU A 182 0.72 -11.95 -2.06
C GLU A 182 -0.74 -11.57 -1.83
N GLU A 183 -1.05 -10.27 -1.72
CA GLU A 183 -2.43 -9.78 -1.53
C GLU A 183 -3.31 -9.98 -2.76
N LEU A 184 -2.84 -9.52 -3.94
CA LEU A 184 -3.65 -9.44 -5.16
C LEU A 184 -3.79 -10.78 -5.87
N VAL A 185 -2.86 -11.72 -5.67
CA VAL A 185 -2.86 -13.03 -6.32
C VAL A 185 -3.19 -14.12 -5.32
N MET A 186 -2.35 -14.31 -4.31
CA MET A 186 -2.44 -15.48 -3.43
C MET A 186 -3.60 -15.38 -2.44
N GLU A 187 -3.68 -14.31 -1.66
CA GLU A 187 -4.80 -14.07 -0.75
C GLU A 187 -6.10 -13.94 -1.53
N HIS A 188 -6.10 -13.24 -2.67
CA HIS A 188 -7.28 -13.13 -3.52
C HIS A 188 -7.83 -14.51 -3.89
N THR A 189 -6.99 -15.38 -4.45
CA THR A 189 -7.43 -16.71 -4.93
C THR A 189 -7.69 -17.71 -3.81
N SER A 190 -7.07 -17.53 -2.64
CA SER A 190 -7.30 -18.39 -1.48
C SER A 190 -8.54 -18.00 -0.68
N THR A 191 -9.02 -16.77 -0.82
CA THR A 191 -10.22 -16.27 -0.11
C THR A 191 -11.42 -16.05 -1.05
N LYS A 192 -11.17 -15.94 -2.35
CA LYS A 192 -12.14 -15.72 -3.42
C LYS A 192 -11.72 -16.53 -4.66
N GLY A 193 -12.60 -16.69 -5.64
CA GLY A 193 -12.26 -17.40 -6.87
C GLY A 193 -12.11 -18.91 -6.67
N GLY A 194 -11.43 -19.58 -7.62
CA GLY A 194 -11.49 -21.03 -7.77
C GLY A 194 -10.76 -21.86 -6.70
N LEU A 195 -9.84 -21.26 -5.92
CA LEU A 195 -9.05 -21.98 -4.92
C LEU A 195 -9.55 -21.78 -3.48
N LYS A 196 -10.59 -20.97 -3.29
CA LYS A 196 -11.12 -20.60 -1.97
C LYS A 196 -11.40 -21.82 -1.08
N ASP A 197 -12.16 -22.77 -1.59
CA ASP A 197 -12.60 -23.93 -0.80
C ASP A 197 -11.44 -24.88 -0.48
N GLY A 198 -10.39 -24.87 -1.31
CA GLY A 198 -9.20 -25.67 -1.10
C GLY A 198 -8.27 -25.14 -0.01
N TYR A 199 -8.21 -23.82 0.19
CA TYR A 199 -7.37 -23.19 1.21
C TYR A 199 -8.10 -22.90 2.52
N GLY A 200 -9.41 -22.68 2.49
CA GLY A 200 -10.22 -22.40 3.68
C GLY A 200 -9.93 -21.05 4.36
N GLY A 201 -9.16 -20.16 3.74
CA GLY A 201 -8.79 -18.87 4.31
C GLY A 201 -7.65 -18.16 3.58
N LYS A 202 -7.13 -17.09 4.19
CA LYS A 202 -5.99 -16.34 3.67
C LYS A 202 -4.74 -17.24 3.63
N TYR A 203 -4.12 -17.34 2.45
CA TYR A 203 -2.88 -18.08 2.23
C TYR A 203 -1.93 -17.27 1.35
N THR A 204 -0.72 -16.97 1.85
CA THR A 204 0.29 -16.19 1.11
C THR A 204 1.70 -16.78 1.17
N LYS A 205 1.86 -18.00 1.70
CA LYS A 205 3.18 -18.63 1.82
C LYS A 205 3.68 -19.07 0.46
N ILE A 206 4.80 -18.51 0.00
CA ILE A 206 5.47 -18.93 -1.24
C ILE A 206 6.48 -20.05 -0.96
N ARG A 207 6.57 -20.97 -1.91
CA ARG A 207 7.48 -22.12 -1.87
C ARG A 207 8.95 -21.71 -1.76
N GLN A 208 9.74 -22.50 -1.04
CA GLN A 208 11.18 -22.30 -0.83
C GLN A 208 12.02 -23.46 -1.39
N ASP A 209 11.46 -24.22 -2.33
CA ASP A 209 12.05 -25.42 -2.90
C ASP A 209 12.85 -25.16 -4.19
N GLY A 210 13.34 -23.93 -4.37
CA GLY A 210 14.17 -23.50 -5.50
C GLY A 210 13.40 -23.04 -6.75
N VAL A 211 12.07 -23.17 -6.78
CA VAL A 211 11.24 -22.64 -7.89
C VAL A 211 11.08 -21.12 -7.81
N TYR A 212 10.84 -20.59 -6.61
CA TYR A 212 10.87 -19.15 -6.36
C TYR A 212 12.25 -18.76 -5.85
N ILE A 213 12.92 -17.86 -6.55
CA ILE A 213 14.28 -17.42 -6.27
C ILE A 213 14.25 -15.92 -5.97
N GLU A 214 14.56 -15.57 -4.73
CA GLU A 214 14.66 -14.17 -4.33
C GLU A 214 15.81 -13.46 -5.07
N ALA A 215 15.56 -12.24 -5.54
CA ALA A 215 16.49 -11.46 -6.35
C ALA A 215 16.93 -10.14 -5.68
N GLY A 216 16.66 -9.99 -4.38
CA GLY A 216 16.94 -8.76 -3.62
C GLY A 216 15.89 -7.66 -3.83
N GLU A 217 16.08 -6.52 -3.16
CA GLU A 217 15.12 -5.39 -3.17
C GLU A 217 15.09 -4.60 -4.49
N ASN A 218 16.11 -4.77 -5.34
CA ASN A 218 16.21 -4.02 -6.59
C ASN A 218 15.56 -4.82 -7.72
N ASP A 219 14.34 -4.45 -8.10
CA ASP A 219 13.57 -5.06 -9.19
C ASP A 219 14.32 -5.09 -10.54
N ASN A 220 15.26 -4.17 -10.79
CA ASN A 220 16.11 -4.23 -11.99
C ASN A 220 16.95 -5.52 -12.06
N LEU A 221 17.33 -6.11 -10.92
CA LEU A 221 18.05 -7.38 -10.90
C LEU A 221 17.18 -8.52 -11.46
N ILE A 222 15.87 -8.47 -11.22
CA ILE A 222 14.92 -9.45 -11.78
C ILE A 222 14.86 -9.28 -13.30
N VAL A 223 14.75 -8.04 -13.79
CA VAL A 223 14.75 -7.74 -15.23
C VAL A 223 16.05 -8.22 -15.90
N GLN A 224 17.20 -7.97 -15.28
CA GLN A 224 18.49 -8.41 -15.81
C GLN A 224 18.59 -9.94 -15.91
N ARG A 225 18.13 -10.66 -14.88
CA ARG A 225 18.07 -12.13 -14.89
C ARG A 225 17.14 -12.64 -15.99
N LEU A 226 15.95 -12.06 -16.14
CA LEU A 226 15.00 -12.43 -17.19
C LEU A 226 15.52 -12.23 -18.61
N ALA A 227 16.34 -11.20 -18.84
CA ALA A 227 16.94 -10.98 -20.14
C ALA A 227 17.89 -12.12 -20.56
N GLN A 228 18.43 -12.87 -19.61
CA GLN A 228 19.37 -13.98 -19.84
C GLN A 228 18.72 -15.36 -19.68
N ASP A 229 17.76 -15.50 -18.77
CA ASP A 229 17.06 -16.77 -18.51
C ASP A 229 15.73 -16.85 -19.26
N LYS A 230 15.68 -17.71 -20.29
CA LYS A 230 14.48 -17.94 -21.09
C LYS A 230 13.47 -18.86 -20.40
N ASN A 231 13.85 -19.59 -19.36
CA ASN A 231 12.93 -20.45 -18.63
C ASN A 231 12.16 -19.70 -17.54
N ALA A 232 12.73 -18.62 -17.02
CA ALA A 232 12.19 -17.92 -15.87
C ALA A 232 11.07 -16.91 -16.18
N PHE A 233 10.27 -16.68 -15.15
CA PHE A 233 9.42 -15.51 -14.98
C PHE A 233 9.94 -14.60 -13.87
N GLY A 234 9.49 -13.36 -13.88
CA GLY A 234 9.84 -12.34 -12.89
C GLY A 234 8.60 -11.63 -12.37
N ILE A 235 8.60 -11.32 -11.08
CA ILE A 235 7.60 -10.48 -10.40
C ILE A 235 8.25 -9.16 -10.05
N PHE A 236 7.73 -8.03 -10.55
CA PHE A 236 8.23 -6.69 -10.26
C PHE A 236 7.20 -5.61 -10.59
N GLY A 237 7.45 -4.37 -10.16
CA GLY A 237 6.60 -3.23 -10.51
C GLY A 237 6.51 -2.99 -12.02
N TYR A 238 5.33 -2.61 -12.52
CA TYR A 238 5.04 -2.44 -13.94
C TYR A 238 5.98 -1.45 -14.65
N SER A 239 6.45 -0.40 -13.97
CA SER A 239 7.38 0.58 -14.55
C SER A 239 8.64 -0.07 -15.11
N PHE A 240 9.15 -1.11 -14.45
CA PHE A 240 10.33 -1.85 -14.94
C PHE A 240 10.03 -2.65 -16.21
N LEU A 241 8.79 -3.12 -16.38
CA LEU A 241 8.35 -3.73 -17.64
C LEU A 241 8.27 -2.67 -18.74
N GLU A 242 7.64 -1.52 -18.46
CA GLU A 242 7.51 -0.39 -19.39
C GLU A 242 8.88 0.06 -19.93
N GLU A 243 9.88 0.17 -19.06
CA GLU A 243 11.23 0.62 -19.41
C GLU A 243 12.07 -0.41 -20.17
N ASN A 244 11.69 -1.70 -20.16
CA ASN A 244 12.50 -2.80 -20.70
C ASN A 244 11.74 -3.68 -21.71
N GLN A 245 10.72 -3.13 -22.38
CA GLN A 245 9.91 -3.85 -23.37
C GLN A 245 10.70 -4.32 -24.60
N ASP A 246 11.92 -3.82 -24.80
CA ASP A 246 12.87 -4.31 -25.81
C ASP A 246 13.45 -5.68 -25.47
N ARG A 247 13.52 -6.05 -24.18
CA ARG A 247 14.20 -7.26 -23.66
C ARG A 247 13.26 -8.27 -23.02
N ILE A 248 12.19 -7.80 -22.40
CA ILE A 248 11.20 -8.62 -21.69
C ILE A 248 9.79 -8.34 -22.18
N GLN A 249 8.86 -9.24 -21.85
CA GLN A 249 7.44 -9.09 -22.12
C GLN A 249 6.62 -9.51 -20.91
N GLY A 250 5.49 -8.85 -20.68
CA GLY A 250 4.53 -9.22 -19.63
C GLY A 250 3.63 -10.37 -20.09
N ALA A 251 3.31 -11.30 -19.19
CA ALA A 251 2.21 -12.24 -19.37
C ALA A 251 0.87 -11.50 -19.25
N SER A 252 -0.11 -11.94 -20.03
CA SER A 252 -1.50 -11.53 -19.82
C SER A 252 -2.06 -12.26 -18.61
N ILE A 253 -2.84 -11.56 -17.79
CA ILE A 253 -3.53 -12.16 -16.64
C ILE A 253 -5.04 -12.09 -16.90
N ASN A 254 -5.70 -13.24 -16.93
CA ASN A 254 -7.11 -13.38 -17.32
C ASN A 254 -7.42 -12.72 -18.67
N GLY A 255 -6.49 -12.83 -19.64
CA GLY A 255 -6.62 -12.23 -20.97
C GLY A 255 -6.34 -10.72 -21.03
N VAL A 256 -5.91 -10.10 -19.92
CA VAL A 256 -5.61 -8.66 -19.87
C VAL A 256 -4.10 -8.46 -19.78
N GLU A 257 -3.54 -7.72 -20.73
CA GLU A 257 -2.13 -7.34 -20.73
C GLU A 257 -1.84 -6.25 -19.67
N PRO A 258 -0.64 -6.23 -19.06
CA PRO A 258 -0.20 -5.15 -18.19
C PRO A 258 0.08 -3.90 -19.04
N LYS A 259 -0.94 -3.05 -19.20
CA LYS A 259 -0.86 -1.76 -19.90
C LYS A 259 -1.24 -0.62 -18.96
N PRO A 260 -0.75 0.61 -19.18
CA PRO A 260 -1.06 1.74 -18.30
C PRO A 260 -2.57 1.98 -18.20
N GLU A 261 -3.29 1.85 -19.32
CA GLU A 261 -4.74 2.05 -19.37
C GLU A 261 -5.49 0.95 -18.59
N ALA A 262 -5.05 -0.31 -18.73
CA ALA A 262 -5.67 -1.43 -18.03
C ALA A 262 -5.40 -1.37 -16.52
N ILE A 263 -4.21 -0.93 -16.11
CA ILE A 263 -3.83 -0.75 -14.70
C ILE A 263 -4.60 0.43 -14.10
N SER A 264 -4.59 1.59 -14.75
CA SER A 264 -5.28 2.78 -14.25
C SER A 264 -6.81 2.63 -14.23
N SER A 265 -7.38 1.82 -15.12
CA SER A 265 -8.81 1.50 -15.07
C SER A 265 -9.16 0.35 -14.10
N GLY A 266 -8.17 -0.27 -13.45
CA GLY A 266 -8.36 -1.45 -12.58
C GLY A 266 -8.79 -2.74 -13.32
N LYS A 267 -8.64 -2.78 -14.64
CA LYS A 267 -8.96 -3.96 -15.46
C LYS A 267 -7.86 -5.02 -15.42
N TYR A 268 -6.60 -4.60 -15.26
CA TYR A 268 -5.50 -5.52 -15.07
C TYR A 268 -5.57 -6.13 -13.65
N PRO A 269 -5.67 -7.46 -13.48
CA PRO A 269 -6.00 -8.06 -12.19
C PRO A 269 -4.98 -7.83 -11.08
N ILE A 270 -3.70 -7.66 -11.42
CA ILE A 270 -2.62 -7.45 -10.45
C ILE A 270 -2.27 -5.95 -10.37
N SER A 271 -3.31 -5.13 -10.19
CA SER A 271 -3.18 -3.70 -9.98
C SER A 271 -4.05 -3.21 -8.83
N ARG A 272 -3.71 -2.03 -8.30
CA ARG A 272 -4.48 -1.38 -7.24
C ARG A 272 -4.26 0.13 -7.22
N SER A 273 -5.23 0.83 -6.66
CA SER A 273 -5.10 2.25 -6.37
C SER A 273 -4.39 2.47 -5.04
N LEU A 274 -3.54 3.49 -5.00
CA LEU A 274 -2.79 3.89 -3.82
C LEU A 274 -3.37 5.17 -3.24
N TYR A 275 -3.43 5.23 -1.91
CA TYR A 275 -4.05 6.32 -1.17
C TYR A 275 -3.23 6.70 0.06
N PHE A 276 -3.46 7.92 0.53
CA PHE A 276 -3.34 8.24 1.95
C PHE A 276 -4.60 8.94 2.45
N TYR A 277 -4.82 8.91 3.76
CA TYR A 277 -5.98 9.49 4.42
C TYR A 277 -5.50 10.38 5.55
N ILE A 278 -6.06 11.59 5.67
CA ILE A 278 -5.71 12.55 6.71
C ILE A 278 -6.85 12.65 7.71
N LYS A 279 -6.53 12.59 9.00
CA LYS A 279 -7.47 12.90 10.07
C LYS A 279 -7.61 14.41 10.19
N LYS A 280 -8.73 14.97 9.72
CA LYS A 280 -8.90 16.43 9.64
C LYS A 280 -8.80 17.11 11.01
N ALA A 281 -9.23 16.42 12.08
CA ALA A 281 -9.17 16.91 13.46
C ALA A 281 -7.74 17.17 13.99
N HIS A 282 -6.71 16.63 13.34
CA HIS A 282 -5.30 16.87 13.69
C HIS A 282 -4.70 18.09 12.96
N ILE A 283 -5.36 18.58 11.90
CA ILE A 283 -4.92 19.78 11.17
C ILE A 283 -5.02 21.00 12.09
N GLY A 284 -3.95 21.78 12.17
CA GLY A 284 -3.85 22.95 13.06
C GLY A 284 -3.45 22.61 14.50
N LYS A 285 -3.46 21.33 14.89
CA LYS A 285 -2.89 20.85 16.16
C LYS A 285 -1.49 20.31 15.98
N VAL A 286 -1.31 19.47 14.96
CA VAL A 286 0.01 18.96 14.55
C VAL A 286 0.50 19.78 13.36
N PRO A 287 1.63 20.51 13.50
CA PRO A 287 2.17 21.34 12.42
C PRO A 287 2.54 20.52 11.18
N GLY A 288 2.35 21.11 9.99
CA GLY A 288 2.88 20.57 8.73
C GLY A 288 1.98 19.59 7.98
N ILE A 289 0.84 19.15 8.52
CA ILE A 289 -0.03 18.15 7.86
C ILE A 289 -0.49 18.64 6.48
N LYS A 290 -0.92 19.91 6.38
CA LYS A 290 -1.39 20.47 5.11
C LYS A 290 -0.25 20.55 4.11
N GLU A 291 0.91 21.01 4.55
CA GLU A 291 2.10 21.16 3.72
C GLU A 291 2.65 19.81 3.24
N TYR A 292 2.59 18.78 4.07
CA TYR A 292 2.93 17.40 3.68
C TYR A 292 1.97 16.89 2.60
N ALA A 293 0.66 17.09 2.80
CA ALA A 293 -0.34 16.69 1.82
C ALA A 293 -0.19 17.45 0.50
N ASP A 294 0.07 18.76 0.54
CA ASP A 294 0.32 19.60 -0.64
C ASP A 294 1.59 19.15 -1.38
N LEU A 295 2.67 18.81 -0.66
CA LEU A 295 3.89 18.29 -1.27
C LEU A 295 3.65 16.93 -1.94
N PHE A 296 3.02 15.98 -1.24
CA PHE A 296 2.72 14.66 -1.79
C PHE A 296 1.88 14.79 -3.06
N MET A 297 0.83 15.62 -3.03
CA MET A 297 -0.08 15.78 -4.17
C MET A 297 0.49 16.66 -5.29
N SER A 298 1.68 17.25 -5.13
CA SER A 298 2.27 18.14 -6.14
C SER A 298 2.60 17.42 -7.45
N GLU A 299 2.61 18.17 -8.57
CA GLU A 299 3.08 17.64 -9.86
C GLU A 299 4.54 17.17 -9.81
N LYS A 300 5.36 17.76 -8.92
CA LYS A 300 6.75 17.31 -8.67
C LYS A 300 6.79 15.89 -8.12
N MET A 301 5.79 15.46 -7.37
CA MET A 301 5.73 14.13 -6.75
C MET A 301 4.94 13.13 -7.61
N ILE A 302 3.63 13.36 -7.78
CA ILE A 302 2.70 12.40 -8.40
C ILE A 302 2.40 12.68 -9.87
N GLY A 303 2.98 13.73 -10.45
CA GLY A 303 2.78 14.08 -11.85
C GLY A 303 3.40 13.07 -12.82
N PRO A 304 3.11 13.18 -14.14
CA PRO A 304 3.61 12.25 -15.16
C PRO A 304 5.14 12.24 -15.31
N LYS A 305 5.81 13.30 -14.85
CA LYS A 305 7.26 13.44 -14.76
C LYS A 305 7.74 13.56 -13.30
N GLY A 306 6.88 13.18 -12.36
CA GLY A 306 7.12 13.31 -10.94
C GLY A 306 8.17 12.32 -10.43
N LEU A 307 8.72 12.63 -9.27
CA LEU A 307 9.78 11.85 -8.64
C LEU A 307 9.30 10.45 -8.27
N LEU A 308 8.04 10.30 -7.86
CA LEU A 308 7.49 9.00 -7.45
C LEU A 308 7.34 8.02 -8.61
N LYS A 309 7.23 8.51 -9.86
CA LYS A 309 7.24 7.63 -11.04
C LYS A 309 8.54 6.82 -11.13
N ARG A 310 9.68 7.42 -10.76
CA ARG A 310 11.00 6.78 -10.82
C ARG A 310 11.16 5.61 -9.85
N ILE A 311 10.32 5.54 -8.83
CA ILE A 311 10.29 4.46 -7.85
C ILE A 311 9.02 3.60 -7.99
N GLY A 312 8.35 3.67 -9.15
CA GLY A 312 7.30 2.73 -9.55
C GLY A 312 5.86 3.23 -9.48
N LEU A 313 5.60 4.47 -9.06
CA LEU A 313 4.24 5.01 -9.04
C LEU A 313 3.71 5.20 -10.47
N ILE A 314 2.55 4.62 -10.77
CA ILE A 314 1.85 4.89 -12.03
C ILE A 314 0.97 6.14 -11.81
N PRO A 315 1.24 7.25 -12.50
CA PRO A 315 0.50 8.50 -12.29
C PRO A 315 -0.98 8.37 -12.65
N LEU A 316 -1.81 9.11 -11.92
CA LEU A 316 -3.22 9.29 -12.29
C LEU A 316 -3.35 9.99 -13.65
N PRO A 317 -4.39 9.65 -14.45
CA PRO A 317 -4.85 10.49 -15.56
C PRO A 317 -5.03 11.96 -15.12
N ASP A 318 -4.81 12.90 -16.04
CA ASP A 318 -4.71 14.33 -15.70
C ASP A 318 -5.97 14.90 -15.02
N ASP A 319 -7.15 14.51 -15.49
CA ASP A 319 -8.43 14.91 -14.94
C ASP A 319 -8.65 14.35 -13.52
N MET A 320 -8.35 13.07 -13.31
CA MET A 320 -8.40 12.40 -12.01
C MET A 320 -7.40 13.03 -11.03
N ARG A 321 -6.18 13.30 -11.49
CA ARG A 321 -5.12 13.90 -10.67
C ARG A 321 -5.50 15.30 -10.20
N LYS A 322 -5.97 16.16 -11.12
CA LYS A 322 -6.44 17.51 -10.80
C LYS A 322 -7.63 17.49 -9.84
N LYS A 323 -8.54 16.53 -9.99
CA LYS A 323 -9.67 16.36 -9.05
C LYS A 323 -9.16 15.95 -7.66
N ALA A 324 -8.28 14.96 -7.57
CA ALA A 324 -7.68 14.51 -6.32
C ALA A 324 -6.91 15.64 -5.61
N GLN A 325 -6.08 16.39 -6.34
CA GLN A 325 -5.37 17.57 -5.83
C GLN A 325 -6.34 18.61 -5.25
N LYS A 326 -7.42 18.95 -5.96
CA LYS A 326 -8.44 19.89 -5.47
C LYS A 326 -9.15 19.38 -4.21
N GLN A 327 -9.46 18.08 -4.13
CA GLN A 327 -10.08 17.48 -2.95
C GLN A 327 -9.17 17.59 -1.72
N VAL A 328 -7.88 17.30 -1.88
CA VAL A 328 -6.89 17.37 -0.81
C VAL A 328 -6.62 18.82 -0.39
N VAL A 329 -6.36 19.72 -1.34
CA VAL A 329 -6.13 21.16 -1.06
C VAL A 329 -7.35 21.79 -0.38
N GLY A 330 -8.56 21.41 -0.81
CA GLY A 330 -9.81 21.87 -0.22
C GLY A 330 -10.16 21.20 1.11
N LEU A 331 -9.36 20.22 1.58
CA LEU A 331 -9.63 19.42 2.77
C LEU A 331 -11.06 18.87 2.80
N VAL A 332 -11.53 18.40 1.64
CA VAL A 332 -12.89 17.92 1.43
C VAL A 332 -13.05 16.57 2.15
N PRO A 333 -13.95 16.46 3.16
CA PRO A 333 -14.14 15.20 3.86
C PRO A 333 -14.79 14.15 2.97
N LEU A 334 -14.30 12.91 3.09
CA LEU A 334 -14.91 11.71 2.57
C LEU A 334 -16.29 11.51 3.23
N LYS A 335 -17.28 11.13 2.44
CA LYS A 335 -18.63 10.83 2.92
C LYS A 335 -18.92 9.34 2.74
N GLN A 336 -19.79 8.78 3.59
CA GLN A 336 -20.23 7.38 3.46
C GLN A 336 -20.82 7.08 2.07
N GLY A 337 -21.49 8.04 1.45
CA GLY A 337 -22.03 7.90 0.09
C GLY A 337 -20.96 7.76 -1.00
N ASP A 338 -19.74 8.21 -0.74
CA ASP A 338 -18.63 8.11 -1.69
C ASP A 338 -18.01 6.71 -1.71
N LEU A 339 -18.26 5.88 -0.69
CA LEU A 339 -17.69 4.53 -0.53
C LEU A 339 -18.61 3.41 -1.02
N LYS A 340 -19.72 3.76 -1.70
CA LYS A 340 -20.70 2.81 -2.24
C LYS A 340 -20.27 2.19 -3.56
#